data_AF-K9TV08-F1
#
_entry.id   AF-K9TV08-F1
#
_cell.length_a   1.000
_cell.length_b   1.000
_cell.length_c   1.000
_cell.angle_alpha   90.00
_cell.angle_beta   90.00
_cell.angle_gamma   90.00
#
_symmetry.space_group_name_H-M   'P 1'
#
loop_
_entity.id
_entity.type
_entity.pdbx_description
1 polymer ?
#
loop_
_entity_poly.entity_id
_entity_poly.type
_entity_poly.pdbx_seq_one_letter_code
_entity_poly.pdbx_strand_id
1 'polypeptide(L)'
;MKVKGTKRGKNIELLEEINIPDGTEVHMEVEIEQPLSEQERLTRLNQIFGAWKNQPDLDTIFSEIDTQRHAERGRAIETLDE
;
A
#
# COMPACT_ATOMS: atom_id res chain seq x y z
N MET A 1 20.71 -8.58 -18.04
CA MET A 1 20.54 -7.48 -17.07
C MET A 1 19.17 -6.87 -17.31
N LYS A 2 18.31 -6.71 -16.28
CA LYS A 2 17.04 -5.99 -16.41
C LYS A 2 17.21 -4.64 -15.71
N VAL A 3 16.96 -3.56 -16.43
CA VAL A 3 17.14 -2.17 -15.98
C VAL A 3 15.80 -1.48 -16.08
N LYS A 4 15.42 -0.70 -15.08
CA LYS A 4 14.16 0.07 -15.15
C LYS A 4 14.39 1.39 -15.89
N GLY A 5 13.45 1.75 -16.74
CA GLY A 5 13.48 3.01 -17.46
C GLY A 5 12.10 3.57 -17.75
N THR A 6 12.05 4.85 -18.11
CA THR A 6 10.84 5.57 -18.49
C THR A 6 10.92 6.02 -19.94
N LYS A 7 9.91 5.69 -20.75
CA LYS A 7 9.83 6.19 -22.13
C LYS A 7 9.44 7.67 -22.15
N ARG A 8 10.23 8.50 -22.81
CA ARG A 8 9.89 9.89 -23.17
C ARG A 8 10.05 10.14 -24.66
N GLY A 9 8.94 10.27 -25.38
CA GLY A 9 8.98 10.44 -26.83
C GLY A 9 9.66 9.24 -27.51
N LYS A 10 10.81 9.47 -28.13
CA LYS A 10 11.65 8.45 -28.79
C LYS A 10 12.79 7.93 -27.90
N ASN A 11 12.95 8.47 -26.70
CA ASN A 11 14.05 8.14 -25.80
C ASN A 11 13.56 7.25 -24.65
N ILE A 12 14.43 6.38 -24.14
CA ILE A 12 14.24 5.67 -22.87
C ILE A 12 15.23 6.28 -21.86
N GLU A 13 14.71 6.84 -20.78
CA GLU A 13 15.52 7.33 -19.67
C GLU A 13 15.72 6.19 -18.68
N LEU A 14 16.96 5.76 -18.47
CA LEU A 14 17.28 4.75 -17.47
C LEU A 14 17.24 5.38 -16.08
N LEU A 15 16.69 4.66 -15.10
CA LEU A 15 16.61 5.13 -13.71
C LEU A 15 17.90 4.91 -12.93
N GLU A 16 18.81 4.13 -13.50
CA GLU A 16 20.10 3.76 -12.93
C GLU A 16 21.20 3.87 -13.99
N GLU A 17 22.39 4.25 -13.55
CA GLU A 17 23.57 4.31 -14.41
C GLU A 17 24.05 2.89 -14.72
N ILE A 18 24.27 2.59 -16.00
CA ILE A 18 24.80 1.31 -16.44
C ILE A 18 26.12 1.53 -17.18
N ASN A 19 27.13 0.75 -16.80
CA ASN A 19 28.46 0.86 -17.39
C ASN A 19 28.56 -0.01 -18.66
N ILE A 20 27.91 0.44 -19.74
CA ILE A 20 28.03 -0.17 -21.07
C ILE A 20 28.89 0.72 -21.98
N PRO A 21 29.87 0.17 -22.72
CA PRO A 21 30.70 0.95 -23.62
C PRO A 21 29.90 1.61 -24.77
N ASP A 22 30.34 2.78 -25.21
CA ASP A 22 29.77 3.46 -26.37
C ASP A 22 29.86 2.57 -27.63
N GLY A 23 28.80 2.60 -28.45
CA GLY A 23 28.69 1.78 -29.66
C GLY A 23 28.23 0.35 -29.45
N THR A 24 27.93 -0.05 -28.21
CA THR A 24 27.33 -1.37 -27.92
C THR A 24 25.92 -1.45 -28.50
N GLU A 25 25.62 -2.50 -29.27
CA GLU A 25 24.27 -2.79 -29.73
C GLU A 25 23.40 -3.27 -28.56
N VAL A 26 22.25 -2.63 -28.35
CA VAL A 26 21.33 -2.94 -27.26
C VAL A 26 19.99 -3.41 -27.83
N HIS A 27 19.57 -4.60 -27.40
CA HIS A 27 18.22 -5.11 -27.66
C HIS A 27 17.33 -4.77 -26.46
N MET A 28 16.19 -4.11 -26.71
CA MET A 28 15.25 -3.72 -25.68
C MET A 28 14.02 -4.62 -25.70
N GLU A 29 13.68 -5.18 -24.54
CA GLU A 29 12.41 -5.86 -24.30
C GLU A 29 11.57 -4.97 -23.37
N VAL A 30 10.36 -4.61 -23.81
CA VAL A 30 9.47 -3.73 -23.06
C VAL A 30 8.25 -4.53 -22.63
N GLU A 31 8.16 -4.81 -21.34
CA GLU A 31 6.97 -5.39 -20.72
C GLU A 31 5.93 -4.27 -20.55
N ILE A 32 4.87 -4.30 -21.37
CA ILE A 32 3.74 -3.37 -21.22
C ILE A 32 2.80 -3.97 -20.19
N GLU A 33 2.90 -3.51 -18.94
CA GLU A 33 1.86 -3.77 -17.96
C GLU A 33 0.59 -3.02 -18.38
N GLN A 34 -0.38 -3.76 -18.90
CA GLN A 34 -1.70 -3.18 -19.11
C GLN A 34 -2.31 -2.90 -17.74
N PRO A 35 -2.78 -1.67 -17.49
CA PRO A 35 -3.52 -1.41 -16.26
C PRO A 35 -4.69 -2.38 -16.21
N LEU A 36 -4.90 -3.01 -15.05
CA LEU A 36 -6.05 -3.87 -14.82
C LEU A 36 -7.30 -3.11 -15.26
N SER A 37 -8.18 -3.80 -16.00
CA SER A 37 -9.51 -3.26 -16.25
C SER A 37 -10.19 -2.96 -14.92
N GLU A 38 -11.17 -2.04 -14.95
CA GLU A 38 -11.93 -1.71 -13.75
C GLU A 38 -12.54 -2.96 -13.09
N GLN A 39 -13.02 -3.90 -13.91
CA GLN A 39 -13.60 -5.16 -13.45
C GLN A 39 -12.57 -6.08 -12.77
N GLU A 40 -11.36 -6.21 -13.33
CA GLU A 40 -10.28 -6.99 -12.72
C GLU A 40 -9.79 -6.34 -11.43
N ARG A 41 -9.70 -5.01 -11.40
CA ARG A 41 -9.35 -4.25 -10.20
C ARG A 41 -10.39 -4.47 -9.11
N LEU A 42 -11.69 -4.37 -9.43
CA LEU A 42 -12.78 -4.63 -8.50
C LEU A 42 -12.77 -6.08 -8.00
N THR A 43 -12.53 -7.05 -8.88
CA THR A 43 -12.44 -8.47 -8.50
C THR A 43 -11.33 -8.70 -7.49
N ARG A 44 -10.15 -8.12 -7.73
CA ARG A 44 -9.01 -8.22 -6.80
C ARG A 44 -9.29 -7.53 -5.46
N LEU A 45 -9.95 -6.37 -5.48
CA LEU A 45 -10.35 -5.68 -4.25
C LEU A 45 -11.38 -6.49 -3.44
N ASN A 46 -12.37 -7.09 -4.12
CA ASN A 46 -13.39 -7.92 -3.48
C ASN A 46 -12.83 -9.19 -2.83
N GLN A 47 -11.69 -9.71 -3.29
CA GLN A 47 -11.00 -10.81 -2.61
C GLN A 47 -10.40 -10.39 -1.26
N ILE A 48 -10.13 -9.11 -1.07
CA ILE A 48 -9.51 -8.55 0.14
C ILE A 48 -10.60 -8.01 1.08
N PHE A 49 -11.65 -7.41 0.54
CA PHE A 49 -12.75 -6.86 1.32
C PHE A 49 -13.48 -7.94 2.12
N GLY A 50 -13.63 -7.70 3.42
CA GLY A 50 -14.30 -8.63 4.32
C GLY A 50 -13.44 -9.81 4.77
N ALA A 51 -12.15 -9.85 4.44
CA ALA A 51 -11.20 -10.80 5.03
C ALA A 51 -11.25 -10.79 6.58
N TRP A 52 -11.61 -9.64 7.15
CA TRP A 52 -11.66 -9.42 8.59
C TRP A 52 -13.07 -9.56 9.18
N LYS A 53 -14.09 -9.81 8.34
CA LYS A 53 -15.51 -9.79 8.73
C LYS A 53 -15.87 -10.85 9.79
N ASN A 54 -15.19 -12.00 9.75
CA ASN A 54 -15.47 -13.13 10.63
C ASN A 54 -14.23 -13.51 11.45
N GLN A 55 -13.48 -12.52 11.96
CA GLN A 55 -12.32 -12.75 12.83
C GLN A 55 -12.70 -12.50 14.30
N PRO A 56 -12.92 -13.56 15.11
CA PRO A 56 -13.39 -13.42 16.50
C PRO A 56 -12.44 -12.63 17.41
N ASP A 57 -11.14 -12.66 17.10
CA ASP A 57 -10.13 -11.90 17.83
C ASP A 57 -10.39 -10.39 17.69
N LEU A 58 -10.84 -9.93 16.51
CA LEU A 58 -11.21 -8.53 16.30
C LEU A 58 -12.47 -8.17 17.08
N ASP A 59 -13.48 -9.05 17.11
CA ASP A 59 -14.69 -8.82 17.91
C ASP A 59 -14.35 -8.62 19.39
N THR A 60 -13.43 -9.44 19.91
CA THR A 60 -12.93 -9.35 21.28
C THR A 60 -12.22 -8.01 21.53
N ILE A 61 -11.30 -7.62 20.65
CA ILE A 61 -10.57 -6.34 20.74
C ILE A 61 -11.54 -5.16 20.71
N PHE A 62 -12.51 -5.15 19.78
CA PHE A 62 -13.48 -4.06 19.68
C PHE A 62 -14.40 -3.99 20.90
N SER A 63 -14.82 -5.14 21.45
CA SER A 63 -15.60 -5.19 22.69
C SER A 63 -14.82 -4.65 23.89
N GLU A 64 -13.52 -4.95 23.98
CA GLU A 64 -12.67 -4.41 25.04
C GLU A 64 -12.52 -2.89 24.92
N ILE A 65 -12.24 -2.38 23.71
CA ILE A 65 -12.16 -0.94 23.44
C ILE A 65 -13.48 -0.24 23.80
N ASP A 66 -14.61 -0.84 23.43
CA ASP A 66 -15.93 -0.30 23.74
C ASP A 66 -16.16 -0.22 25.25
N THR A 67 -15.81 -1.28 25.96
CA THR A 67 -15.86 -1.32 27.44
C THR A 67 -14.97 -0.23 28.05
N GLN A 68 -13.76 -0.03 27.53
CA GLN A 68 -12.84 1.00 28.03
C GLN A 68 -13.34 2.43 27.76
N ARG A 69 -14.04 2.67 26.65
CA ARG A 69 -14.63 3.97 26.31
C ARG A 69 -15.83 4.30 27.19
N HIS A 70 -16.64 3.29 27.49
CA HIS A 70 -17.82 3.42 28.35
C HIS A 70 -17.52 3.23 29.83
N ALA A 71 -16.28 2.87 30.18
CA ALA A 71 -15.82 2.97 31.55
C ALA A 71 -15.87 4.45 31.96
N GLU A 72 -16.85 4.82 32.76
CA GLU A 72 -16.97 6.15 33.38
C GLU A 72 -15.77 6.38 34.32
N ARG A 73 -14.62 6.77 33.76
CA ARG A 73 -13.41 7.05 34.55
C ARG A 73 -13.45 8.42 35.23
N GLY A 74 -14.52 9.19 35.03
CA GLY A 74 -14.60 10.59 35.46
C GLY A 74 -13.50 11.46 34.84
N ARG A 75 -13.51 12.76 35.11
CA ARG A 75 -12.32 13.60 34.97
C ARG A 75 -11.70 13.74 36.36
N ALA A 76 -10.37 13.60 36.44
CA ALA A 76 -9.65 14.03 37.62
C ALA A 76 -9.86 15.55 37.76
N ILE A 77 -10.49 15.97 38.85
CA ILE A 77 -10.52 17.38 39.24
C ILE A 77 -9.31 17.58 40.12
N GLU A 78 -8.29 18.27 39.61
CA GLU A 78 -7.18 18.74 40.45
C GLU A 78 -7.76 19.78 41.41
N THR A 79 -7.83 19.44 42.69
CA THR A 79 -8.13 20.41 43.74
C THR A 79 -6.89 21.26 43.94
N LEU A 80 -7.02 22.57 43.72
CA LEU A 80 -6.00 23.54 44.09
C LEU A 80 -6.03 23.64 45.62
N ASP A 81 -5.01 23.10 46.29
CA ASP A 81 -4.83 23.27 47.74
C ASP A 81 -4.59 24.77 48.04
N GLU A 82 -5.35 25.34 48.98
CA GLU A 82 -5.25 26.73 49.48
C GLU A 82 -4.03 26.97 50.38
#